data_AF-A0A7R9GLM0-F1
#
_entry.id   AF-A0A7R9GLM0-F1
#
_cell.length_a   1.000
_cell.length_b   1.000
_cell.length_c   1.000
_cell.angle_alpha   90.00
_cell.angle_beta   90.00
_cell.angle_gamma   90.00
#
_symmetry.space_group_name_H-M   'P 1'
#
loop_
_entity.id
_entity.type
_entity.pdbx_description
1 polymer ?
#
loop_
_entity_poly.entity_id
_entity_poly.type
_entity_poly.pdbx_seq_one_letter_code
_entity_poly.pdbx_strand_id
1 'polypeptide(L)'
;MLGTRDSEVAVIIEDGEMIEGVMNGVEVQVSKYASSLRKQLFKEHLGLLPEQNETNSSAVMREDYDVSDPIAADFWNNVWLATAENNTRIYEKTFSVMPTDKAKSFAALKEMQRTVPLAISDMDTAREVLKGIRGYLVQMP
;
A
#
# COMPACT_ATOMS: atom_id res chain seq x y z
N MET A 1 24.60 -1.57 4.49
CA MET A 1 25.46 -0.98 3.44
C MET A 1 26.89 -0.67 3.94
N LEU A 2 27.51 -1.51 4.79
CA LEU A 2 28.87 -1.24 5.32
C LEU A 2 30.00 -1.77 4.41
N GLY A 3 29.68 -2.61 3.42
CA GLY A 3 30.64 -3.23 2.49
C GLY A 3 31.56 -4.30 3.10
N THR A 4 31.71 -4.33 4.43
CA THR A 4 32.51 -5.34 5.17
C THR A 4 31.69 -6.56 5.62
N ARG A 5 30.42 -6.64 5.20
CA ARG A 5 29.50 -7.71 5.57
C ARG A 5 29.17 -8.49 4.31
N ASP A 6 27.89 -8.62 4.00
CA ASP A 6 27.43 -9.36 2.83
C ASP A 6 27.81 -8.63 1.53
N SER A 7 28.09 -9.42 0.50
CA SER A 7 28.36 -8.93 -0.85
C SER A 7 27.04 -8.48 -1.50
N GLU A 8 26.96 -7.21 -1.86
CA GLU A 8 25.80 -6.60 -2.52
C GLU A 8 26.23 -5.94 -3.83
N VAL A 9 25.32 -5.89 -4.80
CA VAL A 9 25.51 -5.16 -6.07
C VAL A 9 24.34 -4.20 -6.26
N ALA A 10 24.64 -2.97 -6.70
CA ALA A 10 23.65 -1.97 -7.03
C ALA A 10 24.04 -1.26 -8.34
N VAL A 11 23.03 -0.73 -9.03
CA VAL A 11 23.19 0.11 -10.22
C VAL A 11 22.51 1.45 -9.97
N ILE A 12 23.18 2.53 -10.35
CA ILE A 12 22.59 3.87 -10.38
C ILE A 12 22.16 4.13 -11.82
N ILE A 13 20.88 4.46 -12.00
CA ILE A 13 20.30 4.78 -13.29
C ILE A 13 19.93 6.26 -13.27
N GLU A 14 20.66 7.05 -14.03
CA GLU A 14 20.35 8.46 -14.31
C GLU A 14 19.85 8.53 -15.74
N ASP A 15 18.56 8.84 -15.90
CA ASP A 15 17.94 8.94 -17.21
C ASP A 15 18.26 10.29 -17.85
N GLY A 16 18.59 10.28 -19.15
CA GLY A 16 18.77 11.49 -19.95
C GLY A 16 17.49 11.98 -20.61
N GLU A 17 16.46 11.14 -20.72
CA GLU A 17 15.18 11.51 -21.31
C GLU A 17 14.25 12.11 -20.25
N MET A 18 13.93 13.40 -20.42
CA MET A 18 13.01 14.13 -19.55
C MET A 18 11.63 14.26 -20.20
N ILE A 19 10.58 14.12 -19.40
CA ILE A 19 9.19 14.29 -19.79
C ILE A 19 8.48 15.29 -18.87
N GLU A 20 7.37 15.84 -19.35
CA GLU A 20 6.49 16.67 -18.53
C GLU A 20 5.90 15.85 -17.36
N GLY A 21 5.91 16.45 -16.17
CA GLY A 21 5.36 15.90 -14.95
C GLY A 21 4.86 17.01 -14.03
N VAL A 22 4.31 16.62 -12.89
CA VAL A 22 3.77 17.54 -11.88
C VAL A 22 4.29 17.15 -10.51
N MET A 23 4.71 18.14 -9.73
CA MET A 23 5.18 17.98 -8.35
C MET A 23 4.55 19.08 -7.49
N ASN A 24 3.66 18.70 -6.59
CA ASN A 24 2.87 19.60 -5.75
C ASN A 24 2.11 20.68 -6.56
N GLY A 25 1.47 20.26 -7.66
CA GLY A 25 0.72 21.12 -8.57
C GLY A 25 1.59 21.97 -9.51
N VAL A 26 2.91 21.89 -9.43
CA VAL A 26 3.84 22.64 -10.30
C VAL A 26 4.31 21.76 -11.44
N GLU A 27 4.18 22.25 -12.66
CA GLU A 27 4.74 21.60 -13.86
C GLU A 27 6.27 21.56 -13.79
N VAL A 28 6.83 20.37 -13.96
CA VAL A 28 8.27 20.12 -13.87
C VAL A 28 8.71 19.11 -14.93
N GLN A 29 10.00 19.12 -15.25
CA GLN A 29 10.61 18.06 -16.04
C GLN A 29 11.04 16.92 -15.12
N VAL A 30 10.63 15.69 -15.43
CA VAL A 30 10.97 14.48 -14.68
C VAL A 30 11.60 13.43 -15.59
N SER A 31 12.50 12.60 -15.06
CA SER A 31 13.05 11.47 -15.81
C SER A 31 11.95 10.50 -16.21
N LYS A 32 11.94 10.06 -17.46
CA LYS A 32 10.98 9.07 -17.96
C LYS A 32 11.07 7.75 -17.20
N TYR A 33 12.28 7.24 -16.98
CA TYR A 33 12.51 5.98 -16.30
C TYR A 33 12.01 6.01 -14.84
N ALA A 34 12.52 6.91 -14.00
CA ALA A 34 12.13 6.93 -12.59
C ALA A 34 10.63 7.26 -12.41
N SER A 35 10.07 8.14 -13.25
CA SER A 35 8.64 8.48 -13.23
C SER A 35 7.77 7.28 -13.59
N SER A 36 8.11 6.54 -14.65
CA SER A 36 7.36 5.35 -15.06
C SER A 36 7.43 4.23 -14.02
N LEU A 37 8.62 3.92 -13.49
CA LEU A 37 8.79 2.94 -12.43
C LEU A 37 7.99 3.32 -11.17
N ARG A 38 8.09 4.57 -10.70
CA ARG A 38 7.33 5.06 -9.55
C ARG A 38 5.82 4.91 -9.77
N LYS A 39 5.31 5.33 -10.93
CA LYS A 39 3.88 5.24 -11.24
C LYS A 39 3.41 3.79 -11.28
N GLN A 40 4.22 2.87 -11.83
CA GLN A 40 3.91 1.45 -11.84
C GLN A 40 3.83 0.88 -10.42
N LEU A 41 4.83 1.15 -9.57
CA LEU A 41 4.83 0.71 -8.17
C LEU A 41 3.64 1.28 -7.38
N PHE A 42 3.33 2.57 -7.57
CA PHE A 42 2.17 3.19 -6.92
C PHE A 42 0.87 2.51 -7.37
N LYS A 43 0.71 2.23 -8.66
CA LYS A 43 -0.45 1.51 -9.17
C LYS A 43 -0.56 0.11 -8.58
N GLU A 44 0.52 -0.65 -8.53
CA GLU A 44 0.54 -1.98 -7.92
C GLU A 44 0.10 -1.95 -6.45
N HIS A 45 0.72 -1.07 -5.66
CA HIS A 45 0.45 -0.95 -4.22
C HIS A 45 -0.94 -0.38 -3.91
N LEU A 46 -1.50 0.48 -4.78
CA LEU A 46 -2.84 1.03 -4.66
C LEU A 46 -3.92 0.16 -5.34
N GLY A 47 -3.56 -0.96 -5.97
CA GLY A 47 -4.51 -1.84 -6.62
C GLY A 47 -5.14 -1.24 -7.89
N LEU A 48 -4.34 -0.53 -8.69
CA LEU A 48 -4.75 0.16 -9.91
C LEU A 48 -4.25 -0.53 -11.20
N LEU A 49 -3.59 -1.69 -11.10
CA LEU A 49 -3.21 -2.44 -12.29
C LEU A 49 -4.44 -3.16 -12.87
N PRO A 50 -4.56 -3.28 -14.21
CA PRO A 50 -5.72 -3.91 -14.86
C PRO A 50 -6.05 -5.31 -14.33
N GLU A 51 -5.02 -6.13 -14.07
CA GLU A 51 -5.15 -7.50 -13.60
C GLU A 51 -5.77 -7.57 -12.18
N GLN A 52 -5.59 -6.52 -11.38
CA GLN A 52 -6.16 -6.40 -10.04
C GLN A 52 -7.63 -5.92 -10.08
N ASN A 53 -8.05 -5.28 -11.17
CA ASN A 53 -9.43 -4.85 -11.36
C ASN A 53 -10.34 -6.00 -11.84
N GLU A 54 -9.80 -6.99 -12.56
CA GLU A 54 -10.59 -8.13 -13.09
C GLU A 54 -10.97 -9.16 -12.02
N THR A 55 -10.12 -9.37 -11.02
CA THR A 55 -10.36 -10.33 -9.91
C THR A 55 -11.32 -9.79 -8.85
N ASN A 56 -11.50 -8.47 -8.78
CA ASN A 56 -12.45 -7.81 -7.90
C ASN A 56 -13.82 -7.71 -8.60
N SER A 57 -14.52 -8.84 -8.77
CA SER A 57 -15.85 -8.96 -9.42
C SER A 57 -16.99 -8.19 -8.72
N SER A 58 -16.69 -7.28 -7.79
CA SER A 58 -17.62 -6.24 -7.37
C SER A 58 -17.52 -5.09 -8.36
N ALA A 59 -18.53 -4.97 -9.23
CA ALA A 59 -18.80 -3.90 -10.18
C ALA A 59 -19.00 -2.51 -9.53
N VAL A 60 -18.18 -2.15 -8.55
CA VAL A 60 -18.06 -0.80 -8.06
C VAL A 60 -17.02 -0.15 -8.96
N MET A 61 -17.48 0.75 -9.82
CA MET A 61 -16.64 1.72 -10.52
C MET A 61 -15.87 2.51 -9.44
N ARG A 62 -14.72 2.01 -9.02
CA ARG A 62 -13.85 2.73 -8.11
C ARG A 62 -13.18 3.80 -8.95
N GLU A 63 -13.30 5.05 -8.53
CA GLU A 63 -12.56 6.13 -9.14
C GLU A 63 -11.06 5.78 -9.05
N ASP A 64 -10.41 5.73 -10.21
CA ASP A 64 -8.99 5.45 -10.29
C ASP A 64 -8.24 6.65 -9.73
N TYR A 65 -7.32 6.40 -8.80
CA TYR A 65 -6.51 7.47 -8.23
C TYR A 65 -5.53 8.00 -9.28
N ASP A 66 -5.41 9.32 -9.37
CA ASP A 66 -4.31 9.92 -10.11
C ASP A 66 -3.02 9.80 -9.29
N VAL A 67 -2.06 9.06 -9.85
CA VAL A 67 -0.72 8.85 -9.25
C VAL A 67 0.34 9.77 -9.88
N SER A 68 -0.08 10.75 -10.69
CA SER A 68 0.82 11.60 -11.48
C SER A 68 1.66 12.53 -10.60
N ASP A 69 1.05 13.14 -9.58
CA ASP A 69 1.72 13.99 -8.60
C ASP A 69 1.96 13.23 -7.28
N PRO A 70 3.20 12.76 -7.02
CA PRO A 70 3.48 11.94 -5.86
C PRO A 70 3.57 12.71 -4.54
N ILE A 71 3.63 14.04 -4.58
CA ILE A 71 3.87 14.88 -3.38
C ILE A 71 2.72 15.86 -3.11
N ALA A 72 1.67 15.84 -3.93
CA ALA A 72 0.44 16.56 -3.62
C ALA A 72 -0.10 16.13 -2.25
N ALA A 73 -0.45 17.11 -1.40
CA ALA A 73 -0.99 16.85 -0.07
C ALA A 73 -2.27 16.00 -0.11
N ASP A 74 -3.10 16.19 -1.14
CA ASP A 74 -4.31 15.39 -1.35
C ASP A 74 -3.97 13.91 -1.64
N PHE A 75 -3.05 13.66 -2.57
CA PHE A 75 -2.56 12.31 -2.85
C PHE A 75 -1.96 11.65 -1.60
N TRP A 76 -1.12 12.37 -0.86
CA TRP A 76 -0.49 11.82 0.35
C TRP A 76 -1.53 11.45 1.44
N ASN A 77 -2.42 12.37 1.79
CA ASN A 77 -3.34 12.17 2.92
C ASN A 77 -4.55 11.30 2.55
N ASN A 78 -5.20 11.61 1.43
CA ASN A 78 -6.50 11.04 1.07
C ASN A 78 -6.39 9.79 0.19
N VAL A 79 -5.23 9.54 -0.42
CA VAL A 79 -4.98 8.32 -1.19
C VAL A 79 -4.00 7.42 -0.45
N TRP A 80 -2.75 7.84 -0.28
CA TRP A 80 -1.69 6.96 0.25
C TRP A 80 -1.92 6.57 1.71
N LEU A 81 -2.00 7.55 2.61
CA LEU A 81 -2.19 7.31 4.05
C LEU A 81 -3.55 6.70 4.34
N ALA A 82 -4.63 7.23 3.77
CA ALA A 82 -5.98 6.72 3.98
C ALA A 82 -6.12 5.25 3.54
N THR A 83 -5.52 4.87 2.40
CA THR A 83 -5.53 3.47 1.94
C THR A 83 -4.77 2.57 2.92
N ALA A 84 -3.56 2.99 3.33
CA ALA A 84 -2.74 2.23 4.27
C ALA A 84 -3.44 2.04 5.63
N GLU A 85 -4.04 3.10 6.18
CA GLU A 85 -4.76 3.06 7.46
C GLU A 85 -5.99 2.16 7.38
N ASN A 86 -6.78 2.30 6.32
CA ASN A 86 -7.98 1.49 6.14
C ASN A 86 -7.64 0.01 5.99
N ASN A 87 -6.65 -0.33 5.17
CA ASN A 87 -6.20 -1.70 4.98
C ASN A 87 -5.64 -2.29 6.28
N THR A 88 -4.78 -1.55 7.01
CA THR A 88 -4.26 -1.99 8.33
C THR A 88 -5.41 -2.31 9.28
N ARG A 89 -6.38 -1.40 9.41
CA ARG A 89 -7.56 -1.60 10.27
C ARG A 89 -8.35 -2.84 9.88
N ILE A 90 -8.54 -3.10 8.59
CA ILE A 90 -9.26 -4.27 8.10
C ILE A 90 -8.47 -5.56 8.39
N TYR A 91 -7.17 -5.60 8.10
CA TYR A 91 -6.33 -6.78 8.37
C TYR A 91 -6.28 -7.12 9.85
N GLU A 92 -6.07 -6.11 10.71
CA GLU A 92 -6.04 -6.31 12.15
C GLU A 92 -7.39 -6.81 12.69
N LYS A 93 -8.50 -6.23 12.23
CA LYS A 93 -9.85 -6.66 12.66
C LYS A 93 -10.16 -8.08 12.18
N THR A 94 -9.83 -8.38 10.93
CA THR A 94 -10.25 -9.63 10.28
C THR A 94 -9.41 -10.82 10.75
N PHE A 95 -8.11 -10.63 10.88
CA PHE A 95 -7.18 -11.75 11.07
C PHE A 95 -6.39 -11.68 12.39
N SER A 96 -6.46 -10.58 13.14
CA SER A 96 -5.60 -10.38 14.33
C SER A 96 -4.12 -10.59 13.98
N VAL A 97 -3.68 -9.98 12.86
CA VAL A 97 -2.33 -10.15 12.29
C VAL A 97 -1.22 -9.62 13.20
N MET A 98 0.00 -10.13 12.99
CA MET A 98 1.24 -9.60 13.53
C MET A 98 2.19 -9.24 12.38
N PRO A 99 3.00 -8.17 12.49
CA PRO A 99 3.09 -7.24 13.63
C PRO A 99 1.88 -6.29 13.73
N THR A 100 1.65 -5.69 14.91
CA THR A 100 0.56 -4.73 15.19
C THR A 100 0.91 -3.83 16.37
N ASP A 101 0.45 -2.57 16.31
CA ASP A 101 0.58 -1.58 17.39
C ASP A 101 -0.20 -1.93 18.67
N LYS A 102 -1.13 -2.90 18.57
CA LYS A 102 -1.97 -3.34 19.69
C LYS A 102 -1.23 -4.22 20.70
N ALA A 103 -0.10 -4.84 20.32
CA ALA A 103 0.65 -5.76 21.18
C ALA A 103 2.07 -5.25 21.46
N LYS A 104 2.19 -4.31 22.40
CA LYS A 104 3.48 -3.68 22.77
C LYS A 104 4.33 -4.50 23.76
N SER A 105 3.91 -5.71 24.11
CA SER A 105 4.64 -6.61 25.00
C SER A 105 4.31 -8.08 24.73
N PHE A 106 5.19 -8.99 25.14
CA PHE A 106 4.92 -10.43 25.06
C PHE A 106 3.68 -10.88 25.83
N ALA A 107 3.35 -10.21 26.94
CA ALA A 107 2.15 -10.51 27.72
C ALA A 107 0.88 -10.14 26.93
N ALA A 108 0.83 -8.93 26.37
CA ALA A 108 -0.28 -8.48 25.51
C ALA A 108 -0.40 -9.35 24.25
N LEU A 109 0.73 -9.76 23.66
CA LEU A 109 0.75 -10.68 22.53
C LEU A 109 0.13 -12.03 22.87
N LYS A 110 0.50 -12.60 24.02
CA LYS A 110 -0.03 -13.88 24.49
C LYS A 110 -1.53 -13.82 24.76
N GLU A 111 -2.03 -12.67 25.22
CA GLU A 111 -3.46 -12.44 25.39
C GLU A 111 -4.18 -12.32 24.04
N MET A 112 -3.62 -11.58 23.08
CA MET A 112 -4.15 -11.44 21.74
C MET A 112 -4.24 -12.80 21.01
N GLN A 113 -3.21 -13.64 21.12
CA GLN A 113 -3.18 -14.99 20.51
C GLN A 113 -4.23 -15.94 21.07
N ARG A 114 -4.87 -15.63 22.21
CA ARG A 114 -5.99 -16.42 22.75
C ARG A 114 -7.32 -16.06 22.10
N THR A 115 -7.42 -14.89 21.45
CA THR A 115 -8.63 -14.48 20.75
C THR A 115 -8.72 -15.19 19.41
N VAL A 116 -9.93 -15.65 19.04
CA VAL A 116 -10.17 -16.26 17.73
C VAL A 116 -10.39 -15.15 16.71
N PRO A 117 -9.62 -15.11 15.60
CA PRO A 117 -9.80 -14.10 14.56
C PRO A 117 -11.19 -14.16 13.91
N LEU A 118 -11.67 -13.00 13.45
CA LEU A 118 -12.96 -12.88 12.77
C LEU A 118 -13.04 -13.81 11.54
N ALA A 119 -11.95 -13.96 10.79
CA ALA A 119 -11.86 -14.84 9.63
C ALA A 119 -12.19 -16.32 9.94
N ILE A 120 -12.02 -16.74 11.20
CA ILE A 120 -12.32 -18.10 11.66
C ILE A 120 -13.69 -18.14 12.35
N SER A 121 -14.02 -17.14 13.17
CA SER A 121 -15.27 -17.14 13.93
C SER A 121 -16.51 -16.83 13.08
N ASP A 122 -16.39 -15.95 12.07
CA ASP A 122 -17.47 -15.53 11.18
C ASP A 122 -16.91 -15.18 9.79
N MET A 123 -16.90 -16.20 8.92
CA MET A 123 -16.32 -16.10 7.58
C MET A 123 -17.11 -15.17 6.65
N ASP A 124 -18.41 -15.06 6.82
CA ASP A 124 -19.26 -14.24 5.95
C ASP A 124 -19.07 -12.76 6.27
N THR A 125 -19.07 -12.39 7.55
CA THR A 125 -18.71 -11.02 7.97
C THR A 125 -17.27 -10.69 7.59
N ALA A 126 -16.33 -11.64 7.73
CA ALA A 126 -14.94 -11.44 7.30
C ALA A 126 -14.86 -11.12 5.80
N ARG A 127 -15.54 -11.90 4.94
CA ARG A 127 -15.58 -11.65 3.49
C ARG A 127 -16.17 -10.28 3.15
N GLU A 128 -17.21 -9.87 3.86
CA GLU A 128 -17.82 -8.55 3.61
C GLU A 128 -16.87 -7.41 3.97
N VAL A 129 -16.21 -7.49 5.13
CA VAL A 129 -15.23 -6.48 5.56
C VAL A 129 -14.03 -6.43 4.59
N LEU A 130 -13.59 -7.58 4.06
CA LEU A 130 -12.47 -7.68 3.12
C LEU A 130 -12.73 -6.98 1.78
N LYS A 131 -13.99 -6.82 1.36
CA LYS A 131 -14.33 -6.01 0.17
C LYS A 131 -13.89 -4.55 0.31
N GLY A 132 -13.72 -4.07 1.54
CA GLY A 132 -13.21 -2.73 1.84
C GLY A 132 -11.71 -2.54 1.59
N ILE A 133 -10.96 -3.60 1.28
CA ILE A 133 -9.53 -3.50 0.93
C ILE A 133 -9.38 -2.99 -0.50
N ARG A 134 -8.35 -2.15 -0.71
CA ARG A 134 -7.87 -1.76 -2.03
C ARG A 134 -6.35 -1.78 -2.03
N GLY A 135 -5.75 -2.44 -3.02
CA GLY A 135 -4.30 -2.60 -3.09
C GLY A 135 -3.71 -3.38 -1.92
N TYR A 136 -2.44 -3.10 -1.61
CA TYR A 136 -1.64 -3.84 -0.63
C TYR A 136 -0.96 -2.95 0.41
N LEU A 137 -1.12 -1.63 0.33
CA LEU A 137 -0.54 -0.71 1.33
C LEU A 137 -1.12 -1.00 2.72
N VAL A 138 -0.24 -1.05 3.71
CA VAL A 138 -0.56 -1.10 5.14
C VAL A 138 0.41 -0.18 5.88
N GLN A 139 -0.04 0.41 6.97
CA GLN A 139 0.83 1.12 7.90
C GLN A 139 1.81 0.14 8.55
N MET A 140 3.07 0.55 8.64
CA MET A 140 4.09 -0.18 9.39
C MET A 140 3.88 0.09 10.89
N PRO A 141 3.56 -0.95 11.69
CA PRO A 141 3.36 -0.83 13.14
C PRO A 141 4.68 -0.83 13.92
#